data_AF-A0A2J8NHT6-F1
#
_entry.id   AF-A0A2J8NHT6-F1
#
_cell.length_a   1.000
_cell.length_b   1.000
_cell.length_c   1.000
_cell.angle_alpha   90.00
_cell.angle_beta   90.00
_cell.angle_gamma   90.00
#
_symmetry.space_group_name_H-M   'P 1'
#
loop_
_entity.id
_entity.type
_entity.pdbx_description
1 polymer ?
#
loop_
_entity_poly.entity_id
_entity_poly.type
_entity_poly.pdbx_seq_one_letter_code
_entity_poly.pdbx_strand_id
1 'polypeptide(L)'
;MEETQPPPQPKLPLCDSLMIWLQTFNTASPCQDVKQLTSGVAMAQVLHQIDAAWFNESWLSRIKEDVGDNWRIKASNVKKVLQGIMGYYHEFLGQQISEALIPDLNQITECSDPVELGRLLQLILGCAINCEKKQEH
;
A
#
# COMPACT_ATOMS: atom_id res chain seq x y z
N MET A 1 -46.50 -9.78 -0.94
CA MET A 1 -45.44 -9.40 -1.88
C MET A 1 -44.17 -9.36 -1.04
N GLU A 2 -43.43 -10.46 -1.03
CA GLU A 2 -42.14 -10.54 -0.35
C GLU A 2 -41.12 -9.89 -1.28
N GLU A 3 -40.58 -8.73 -0.88
CA GLU A 3 -39.42 -8.17 -1.58
C GLU A 3 -38.23 -9.09 -1.33
N THR A 4 -37.88 -9.89 -2.32
CA THR A 4 -36.66 -10.68 -2.32
C THR A 4 -35.47 -9.72 -2.29
N GLN A 5 -34.87 -9.55 -1.11
CA GLN A 5 -33.61 -8.86 -0.94
C GLN A 5 -32.58 -9.45 -1.92
N PRO A 6 -31.83 -8.63 -2.68
CA PRO A 6 -30.80 -9.15 -3.56
C PRO A 6 -29.82 -10.01 -2.75
N PRO A 7 -29.29 -11.12 -3.32
CA PRO A 7 -28.26 -11.89 -2.65
C PRO A 7 -27.12 -10.94 -2.25
N PRO A 8 -26.52 -11.10 -1.05
CA PRO A 8 -25.40 -10.27 -0.65
C PRO A 8 -24.34 -10.35 -1.74
N GLN A 9 -24.13 -9.22 -2.44
CA GLN A 9 -23.05 -9.12 -3.41
C GLN A 9 -21.76 -9.53 -2.67
N PRO A 10 -20.87 -10.33 -3.29
CA PRO A 10 -19.59 -10.62 -2.68
C PRO A 10 -18.87 -9.28 -2.56
N LYS A 11 -18.92 -8.70 -1.35
CA LYS A 11 -18.06 -7.58 -1.00
C LYS A 11 -16.66 -8.19 -1.07
N LEU A 12 -15.96 -7.95 -2.16
CA LEU A 12 -14.54 -8.21 -2.21
C LEU A 12 -13.95 -7.53 -0.98
N PRO A 13 -13.23 -8.27 -0.11
CA PRO A 13 -12.47 -7.68 0.98
C PRO A 13 -11.71 -6.44 0.47
N LEU A 14 -11.65 -5.38 1.27
CA LEU A 14 -10.98 -4.11 0.93
C LEU A 14 -9.62 -4.34 0.26
N CYS A 15 -8.85 -5.29 0.79
CA CYS A 15 -7.56 -5.71 0.27
C CYS A 15 -7.63 -6.15 -1.20
N ASP A 16 -8.56 -7.04 -1.55
CA ASP A 16 -8.69 -7.58 -2.91
C ASP A 16 -8.99 -6.49 -3.93
N SER A 17 -9.88 -5.57 -3.59
CA SER A 17 -10.22 -4.43 -4.45
C SER A 17 -9.02 -3.51 -4.67
N LEU A 18 -8.26 -3.24 -3.59
CA LEU A 18 -7.07 -2.39 -3.65
C LEU A 18 -5.90 -3.09 -4.36
N MET A 19 -5.77 -4.41 -4.28
CA MET A 19 -4.77 -5.17 -5.04
C MET A 19 -5.04 -5.08 -6.54
N ILE A 20 -6.31 -5.23 -6.97
CA ILE A 20 -6.70 -5.08 -8.38
C ILE A 20 -6.33 -3.67 -8.88
N TRP A 21 -6.60 -2.64 -8.06
CA TRP A 21 -6.18 -1.27 -8.37
C TRP A 21 -4.65 -1.14 -8.43
N LEU A 22 -3.91 -1.71 -7.48
CA LEU A 22 -2.45 -1.64 -7.46
C LEU A 22 -1.82 -2.28 -8.71
N GLN A 23 -2.44 -3.34 -9.26
CA GLN A 23 -1.98 -4.01 -10.47
C GLN A 23 -2.04 -3.12 -11.71
N THR A 24 -2.83 -2.04 -11.73
CA THR A 24 -2.91 -1.14 -12.89
C THR A 24 -1.61 -0.35 -13.12
N PHE A 25 -0.72 -0.28 -12.12
CA PHE A 25 0.59 0.36 -12.23
C PHE A 25 1.65 -0.49 -12.95
N ASN A 26 1.34 -1.76 -13.25
CA ASN A 26 2.20 -2.67 -14.01
C ASN A 26 3.67 -2.65 -13.55
N THR A 27 3.89 -2.81 -12.25
CA THR A 27 5.21 -2.78 -11.62
C THR A 27 6.07 -3.99 -12.02
N ALA A 28 7.38 -3.84 -11.94
CA ALA A 28 8.30 -4.96 -12.21
C ALA A 28 8.15 -6.10 -11.20
N SER A 29 7.89 -5.78 -9.93
CA SER A 29 7.59 -6.76 -8.89
C SER A 29 6.13 -7.21 -8.97
N PRO A 30 5.84 -8.53 -8.86
CA PRO A 30 4.48 -9.05 -8.96
C PRO A 30 3.63 -8.67 -7.74
N CYS A 31 2.33 -8.50 -7.95
CA CYS A 31 1.34 -8.08 -6.94
C CYS A 31 -0.02 -8.80 -7.09
N GLN A 32 0.02 -10.07 -7.47
CA GLN A 32 -1.17 -10.90 -7.75
C GLN A 32 -1.85 -11.43 -6.49
N ASP A 33 -1.11 -11.53 -5.39
CA ASP A 33 -1.63 -12.00 -4.11
C ASP A 33 -0.97 -11.28 -2.92
N VAL A 34 -1.56 -11.50 -1.74
CA VAL A 34 -1.13 -10.91 -0.47
C VAL A 34 0.32 -11.23 -0.17
N LYS A 35 0.77 -12.48 -0.40
CA LYS A 35 2.13 -12.93 -0.07
C LYS A 35 3.17 -12.20 -0.91
N GLN A 36 2.90 -11.98 -2.18
CA GLN A 36 3.80 -11.23 -3.07
C GLN A 36 3.99 -9.78 -2.60
N LEU A 37 2.92 -9.17 -2.10
CA LEU A 37 2.94 -7.80 -1.57
C LEU A 37 3.66 -7.66 -0.23
N THR A 38 3.76 -8.72 0.58
CA THR A 38 4.49 -8.66 1.87
C THR A 38 5.97 -8.27 1.74
N SER A 39 6.56 -8.40 0.54
CA SER A 39 7.93 -7.96 0.25
C SER A 39 8.14 -6.45 0.37
N GLY A 40 7.07 -5.65 0.21
CA GLY A 40 7.11 -4.20 0.15
C GLY A 40 7.65 -3.61 -1.17
N VAL A 41 8.14 -4.44 -2.08
CA VAL A 41 8.80 -3.98 -3.32
C VAL A 41 7.80 -3.37 -4.29
N ALA A 42 6.74 -4.10 -4.65
CA ALA A 42 5.70 -3.60 -5.56
C ALA A 42 5.04 -2.32 -5.00
N MET A 43 4.76 -2.26 -3.69
CA MET A 43 4.20 -1.07 -3.05
C MET A 43 5.13 0.15 -3.18
N ALA A 44 6.44 -0.04 -2.99
CA ALA A 44 7.40 1.04 -3.16
C ALA A 44 7.51 1.51 -4.62
N GLN A 45 7.48 0.58 -5.57
CA GLN A 45 7.48 0.90 -7.00
C GLN A 45 6.23 1.69 -7.40
N VAL A 46 5.05 1.34 -6.87
CA VAL A 46 3.83 2.13 -7.08
C VAL A 46 3.93 3.53 -6.48
N LEU A 47 4.43 3.66 -5.25
CA LEU A 47 4.63 4.98 -4.63
C LEU A 47 5.57 5.88 -5.44
N HIS A 48 6.64 5.30 -6.00
CA HIS A 48 7.53 6.03 -6.92
C HIS A 48 6.80 6.50 -8.19
N GLN A 49 5.92 5.67 -8.77
CA GLN A 49 5.11 6.08 -9.92
C GLN A 49 4.06 7.14 -9.57
N ILE A 50 3.49 7.11 -8.36
CA ILE A 50 2.51 8.09 -7.87
C ILE A 50 3.13 9.49 -7.76
N ASP A 51 4.32 9.57 -7.18
CA ASP A 51 5.01 10.85 -6.97
C ASP A 51 6.52 10.64 -6.89
N ALA A 52 7.18 10.67 -8.04
CA ALA A 52 8.62 10.47 -8.15
C ALA A 52 9.44 11.61 -7.51
N ALA A 53 8.85 12.78 -7.26
CA ALA A 53 9.55 13.87 -6.59
C ALA A 53 9.74 13.56 -5.10
N TRP A 54 8.70 13.02 -4.46
CA TRP A 54 8.77 12.57 -3.06
C TRP A 54 9.42 11.19 -2.91
N PHE A 55 8.86 10.19 -3.58
CA PHE A 55 9.30 8.80 -3.52
C PHE A 55 10.41 8.53 -4.54
N ASN A 56 11.43 9.37 -4.58
CA ASN A 56 12.48 9.34 -5.61
C ASN A 56 13.36 8.08 -5.59
N GLU A 57 14.26 7.97 -6.58
CA GLU A 57 15.18 6.83 -6.73
C GLU A 57 16.06 6.59 -5.48
N SER A 58 16.44 7.66 -4.77
CA SER A 58 17.25 7.54 -3.54
C SER A 58 16.47 6.97 -2.36
N TRP A 59 15.14 7.16 -2.35
CA TRP A 59 14.25 6.49 -1.40
C TRP A 59 14.00 5.05 -1.83
N LEU A 60 13.66 4.83 -3.11
CA LEU A 60 13.33 3.51 -3.66
C LEU A 60 14.49 2.52 -3.52
N SER A 61 15.73 2.95 -3.76
CA SER A 61 16.94 2.12 -3.61
C SER A 61 17.21 1.59 -2.20
N ARG A 62 16.49 2.09 -1.17
CA ARG A 62 16.58 1.57 0.21
C ARG A 62 15.71 0.33 0.43
N ILE A 63 14.82 0.04 -0.50
CA ILE A 63 13.98 -1.15 -0.52
C ILE A 63 14.81 -2.29 -1.10
N LYS A 64 14.95 -3.36 -0.33
CA LYS A 64 15.71 -4.53 -0.79
C LYS A 64 14.83 -5.37 -1.70
N GLU A 65 15.34 -5.68 -2.89
CA GLU A 65 14.76 -6.65 -3.80
C GLU A 65 15.23 -8.08 -3.43
N ASP A 66 14.66 -9.10 -4.06
CA ASP A 66 15.05 -10.51 -3.91
C ASP A 66 15.10 -11.03 -2.46
N VAL A 67 14.11 -10.65 -1.66
CA VAL A 67 14.07 -10.92 -0.21
C VAL A 67 13.69 -12.36 0.15
N GLY A 68 13.21 -13.15 -0.83
CA GLY A 68 12.71 -14.51 -0.62
C GLY A 68 11.69 -14.58 0.52
N ASP A 69 11.87 -15.52 1.44
CA ASP A 69 11.03 -15.67 2.65
C ASP A 69 11.63 -15.07 3.92
N ASN A 70 12.65 -14.21 3.80
CA ASN A 70 13.24 -13.55 4.95
C ASN A 70 12.32 -12.45 5.50
N TRP A 71 11.45 -12.83 6.44
CA TRP A 71 10.46 -11.94 7.04
C TRP A 71 11.06 -10.69 7.68
N ARG A 72 12.29 -10.75 8.21
CA ARG A 72 12.96 -9.57 8.80
C ARG A 72 13.28 -8.51 7.75
N ILE A 73 13.69 -8.95 6.55
CA ILE A 73 13.94 -8.03 5.43
C ILE A 73 12.61 -7.48 4.90
N LYS A 74 11.59 -8.34 4.76
CA LYS A 74 10.22 -7.92 4.41
C LYS A 74 9.71 -6.85 5.37
N ALA A 75 9.80 -7.09 6.68
CA ALA A 75 9.40 -6.13 7.71
C ALA A 75 10.17 -4.81 7.61
N SER A 76 11.48 -4.87 7.34
CA SER A 76 12.29 -3.67 7.10
C SER A 76 11.83 -2.87 5.87
N ASN A 77 11.46 -3.54 4.78
CA ASN A 77 10.93 -2.88 3.59
C ASN A 77 9.56 -2.25 3.85
N VAL A 78 8.61 -3.02 4.39
CA VAL A 78 7.25 -2.55 4.68
C VAL A 78 7.28 -1.39 5.69
N LYS A 79 8.20 -1.40 6.66
CA LYS A 79 8.43 -0.26 7.56
C LYS A 79 8.86 1.00 6.80
N LYS A 80 9.77 0.91 5.85
CA LYS A 80 10.21 2.06 5.04
C LYS A 80 9.08 2.59 4.15
N VAL A 81 8.25 1.70 3.60
CA VAL A 81 7.05 2.06 2.85
C VAL A 81 6.11 2.87 3.73
N LEU A 82 5.73 2.35 4.90
CA LEU A 82 4.85 3.06 5.82
C LEU A 82 5.44 4.41 6.26
N GLN A 83 6.74 4.46 6.60
CA GLN A 83 7.41 5.71 6.99
C GLN A 83 7.41 6.74 5.86
N GLY A 84 7.65 6.33 4.61
CA GLY A 84 7.58 7.21 3.45
C GLY A 84 6.18 7.80 3.26
N ILE A 85 5.14 6.97 3.43
CA ILE A 85 3.74 7.40 3.36
C ILE A 85 3.41 8.37 4.50
N MET A 86 3.78 8.04 5.74
CA MET A 86 3.54 8.92 6.90
C MET A 86 4.20 10.29 6.71
N GLY A 87 5.45 10.31 6.21
CA GLY A 87 6.14 11.54 5.84
C GLY A 87 5.39 12.32 4.77
N TYR A 88 4.90 11.65 3.72
CA TYR A 88 4.12 12.27 2.65
C TYR A 88 2.84 12.95 3.18
N TYR A 89 2.07 12.24 4.00
CA TYR A 89 0.86 12.81 4.59
C TYR A 89 1.17 14.02 5.46
N HIS A 90 2.20 13.91 6.30
CA HIS A 90 2.53 14.97 7.23
C HIS A 90 3.11 16.21 6.53
N GLU A 91 4.15 16.03 5.72
CA GLU A 91 4.95 17.12 5.16
C GLU A 91 4.37 17.66 3.85
N PHE A 92 3.89 16.77 2.97
CA PHE A 92 3.35 17.18 1.68
C PHE A 92 1.85 17.50 1.77
N LEU A 93 1.04 16.64 2.38
CA LEU A 93 -0.42 16.85 2.48
C LEU A 93 -0.83 17.74 3.65
N GLY A 94 0.01 17.88 4.69
CA GLY A 94 -0.35 18.61 5.92
C GLY A 94 -1.44 17.89 6.73
N GLN A 95 -1.55 16.57 6.60
CA GLN A 95 -2.57 15.75 7.23
C GLN A 95 -1.96 14.74 8.19
N GLN A 96 -2.66 14.47 9.29
CA GLN A 96 -2.29 13.41 10.22
C GLN A 96 -3.08 12.13 9.90
N ILE A 97 -2.39 11.01 9.79
CA ILE A 97 -3.02 9.70 9.65
C ILE A 97 -3.58 9.29 11.02
N SER A 98 -4.85 8.90 11.06
CA SER A 98 -5.48 8.36 12.28
C SER A 98 -4.79 7.05 12.69
N GLU A 99 -4.58 6.85 14.00
CA GLU A 99 -3.98 5.61 14.54
C GLU A 99 -4.72 4.34 14.10
N ALA A 100 -6.04 4.42 13.91
CA ALA A 100 -6.87 3.30 13.44
C ALA A 100 -6.55 2.84 12.01
N LEU A 101 -5.86 3.68 11.22
CA LEU A 101 -5.46 3.39 9.85
C LEU A 101 -3.99 2.95 9.76
N ILE A 102 -3.22 3.03 10.85
CA ILE A 102 -1.83 2.57 10.89
C ILE A 102 -1.84 1.03 10.92
N PRO A 103 -1.24 0.36 9.91
CA PRO A 103 -1.24 -1.09 9.86
C PRO A 103 -0.23 -1.72 10.82
N ASP A 104 -0.54 -2.91 11.33
CA ASP A 104 0.42 -3.74 12.06
C ASP A 104 1.39 -4.44 11.08
N LEU A 105 2.65 -4.00 11.09
CA LEU A 105 3.68 -4.52 10.18
C LEU A 105 4.03 -5.98 10.44
N ASN A 106 3.93 -6.46 11.68
CA ASN A 106 4.22 -7.86 12.00
C ASN A 106 3.14 -8.76 11.43
N GLN A 107 1.87 -8.35 11.50
CA GLN A 107 0.77 -9.10 10.90
C GLN A 107 0.87 -9.15 9.36
N ILE A 108 1.32 -8.07 8.72
CA ILE A 108 1.59 -8.09 7.26
C ILE A 108 2.71 -9.07 6.93
N THR A 109 3.83 -9.02 7.66
CA THR A 109 5.06 -9.70 7.24
C THR A 109 5.25 -11.12 7.76
N GLU A 110 4.71 -11.44 8.94
CA GLU A 110 4.76 -12.79 9.54
C GLU A 110 3.51 -13.59 9.19
N CYS A 111 2.32 -12.97 9.27
CA CYS A 111 1.05 -13.67 9.08
C CYS A 111 0.48 -13.55 7.67
N SER A 112 1.01 -12.63 6.84
CA SER A 112 0.38 -12.26 5.56
C SER A 112 -1.09 -11.86 5.75
N ASP A 113 -1.38 -11.06 6.78
CA ASP A 113 -2.74 -10.68 7.12
C ASP A 113 -3.33 -9.73 6.05
N PRO A 114 -4.45 -10.11 5.40
CA PRO A 114 -5.04 -9.30 4.33
C PRO A 114 -5.70 -8.02 4.84
N VAL A 115 -6.15 -7.96 6.10
CA VAL A 115 -6.78 -6.77 6.67
C VAL A 115 -5.75 -5.68 6.88
N GLU A 116 -4.61 -6.03 7.48
CA GLU A 116 -3.51 -5.08 7.71
C GLU A 116 -2.85 -4.65 6.40
N LEU A 117 -2.70 -5.57 5.44
CA LEU A 117 -2.24 -5.19 4.10
C LEU A 117 -3.24 -4.22 3.44
N GLY A 118 -4.55 -4.48 3.55
CA GLY A 118 -5.58 -3.60 3.02
C GLY A 118 -5.50 -2.18 3.58
N ARG A 119 -5.20 -2.01 4.88
CA ARG A 119 -4.96 -0.69 5.48
C ARG A 119 -3.75 0.01 4.86
N LEU A 120 -2.64 -0.70 4.68
CA LEU A 120 -1.46 -0.13 4.05
C LEU A 120 -1.75 0.32 2.60
N LEU A 121 -2.43 -0.52 1.82
CA LEU A 121 -2.82 -0.19 0.45
C LEU A 121 -3.79 1.01 0.40
N GLN A 122 -4.66 1.16 1.41
CA GLN A 122 -5.56 2.30 1.50
C GLN A 122 -4.78 3.61 1.69
N LEU A 123 -3.69 3.60 2.46
CA LEU A 123 -2.83 4.77 2.61
C LEU A 123 -2.13 5.13 1.28
N ILE A 124 -1.68 4.13 0.51
CA ILE A 124 -1.09 4.32 -0.82
C ILE A 124 -2.12 4.92 -1.79
N LEU A 125 -3.36 4.43 -1.78
CA LEU A 125 -4.45 5.02 -2.57
C LEU A 125 -4.66 6.49 -2.19
N GLY A 126 -4.60 6.84 -0.91
CA GLY A 126 -4.70 8.23 -0.50
C GLY A 126 -3.50 9.09 -0.93
N CYS A 127 -2.29 8.53 -1.10
CA CYS A 127 -1.21 9.23 -1.79
C CYS A 127 -1.59 9.52 -3.26
N ALA A 128 -2.07 8.51 -3.99
CA ALA A 128 -2.44 8.64 -5.41
C ALA A 128 -3.54 9.68 -5.64
N ILE A 129 -4.57 9.72 -4.78
CA ILE A 129 -5.70 10.66 -4.92
C ILE A 129 -5.27 12.11 -4.64
N ASN A 130 -4.22 12.31 -3.84
CA ASN A 130 -3.84 13.65 -3.37
C ASN A 130 -2.55 14.18 -4.01
N CYS A 131 -1.81 13.39 -4.79
CA CYS A 131 -0.59 13.87 -5.45
C CYS A 131 -0.87 14.93 -6.53
N GLU A 132 -2.00 14.83 -7.24
CA GLU A 132 -2.40 15.80 -8.26
C GLU A 132 -2.92 17.12 -7.66
N LYS A 133 -3.55 17.05 -6.49
CA LYS A 133 -4.35 18.16 -5.91
C LYS A 133 -3.55 19.35 -5.39
N LYS A 134 -2.22 19.25 -5.29
CA LYS A 134 -1.35 20.36 -4.85
C LYS A 134 -0.50 21.00 -5.93
N GLN A 135 -0.53 20.49 -7.18
CA GLN A 135 0.14 21.17 -8.30
C GLN A 135 -0.69 22.32 -8.90
N GLU A 136 -1.96 22.47 -8.51
CA GLU A 136 -2.89 23.48 -9.06
C GLU A 136 -3.18 24.68 -8.13
N HIS A 137 -2.38 24.92 -7.08
CA HIS A 137 -2.54 26.07 -6.17
C HIS A 137 -1.25 26.84 -5.93
#